data_AF-A0A349CJ79-F1
#
_entry.id   AF-A0A349CJ79-F1
#
_cell.length_a   1.000
_cell.length_b   1.000
_cell.length_c   1.000
_cell.angle_alpha   90.00
_cell.angle_beta   90.00
_cell.angle_gamma   90.00
#
_symmetry.space_group_name_H-M   'P 1'
#
loop_
_entity.id
_entity.type
_entity.pdbx_description
1 polymer ?
#
loop_
_entity_poly.entity_id
_entity_poly.type
_entity_poly.pdbx_seq_one_letter_code
_entity_poly.pdbx_strand_id
1 'polypeptide(L)'
;MKLMNDKYLCNWDIKASEAISLQKEMAKNVKAYGEVISPSYIAGIDIAVWKNKNDAQSAIVILNYPQLEIVEIKKACDKITSPYIPGLLSFREIPLILEAWNKLTTVPDIIIVDGHGYAHPRR
;
A
#
# COMPACT_ATOMS: atom_id res chain seq x y z
N MET A 1 11.19 -4.17 -12.25
CA MET A 1 10.48 -5.36 -11.76
C MET A 1 8.99 -5.01 -11.65
N LYS A 2 8.19 -5.35 -12.68
CA LYS A 2 6.75 -5.02 -12.74
C LYS A 2 5.97 -6.11 -11.99
N LEU A 3 5.80 -5.94 -10.68
CA LEU A 3 5.03 -6.87 -9.84
C LEU A 3 3.53 -6.53 -9.78
N MET A 4 3.13 -5.35 -10.23
CA MET A 4 1.72 -4.97 -10.26
C MET A 4 1.12 -5.32 -11.62
N ASN A 5 0.08 -6.12 -11.60
CA ASN A 5 -0.76 -6.34 -12.76
C ASN A 5 -1.34 -4.99 -13.20
N ASP A 6 -0.95 -4.50 -14.38
CA ASP A 6 -1.30 -3.16 -14.88
C ASP A 6 -2.83 -2.90 -14.88
N LYS A 7 -3.63 -3.98 -14.85
CA LYS A 7 -5.10 -3.94 -14.72
C LYS A 7 -5.61 -3.19 -13.48
N TYR A 8 -4.85 -3.15 -12.38
CA TYR A 8 -5.27 -2.52 -11.13
C TYR A 8 -4.53 -1.20 -10.84
N LEU A 9 -3.70 -0.72 -11.77
CA LEU A 9 -3.21 0.66 -11.76
C LEU A 9 -4.35 1.55 -12.24
N CYS A 10 -5.18 1.98 -11.29
CA CYS A 10 -6.25 2.93 -11.57
C CYS A 10 -5.71 4.35 -11.70
N ASN A 11 -6.50 5.23 -12.33
CA ASN A 11 -6.35 6.65 -12.08
C ASN A 11 -6.69 6.89 -10.60
N TRP A 12 -5.76 7.43 -9.84
CA TRP A 12 -5.93 7.68 -8.40
C TRP A 12 -6.70 8.97 -8.12
N ASP A 13 -6.84 9.84 -9.13
CA ASP A 13 -7.71 11.02 -9.11
C ASP A 13 -9.07 10.67 -9.72
N ILE A 14 -9.91 10.01 -8.92
CA ILE A 14 -11.28 9.60 -9.30
C ILE A 14 -12.31 10.08 -8.28
N LYS A 15 -13.56 10.22 -8.71
CA LYS A 15 -14.65 10.65 -7.82
C LYS A 15 -14.91 9.59 -6.76
N ALA A 16 -15.34 10.00 -5.57
CA ALA A 16 -15.64 9.08 -4.47
C ALA A 16 -16.60 7.94 -4.86
N SER A 17 -17.61 8.21 -5.69
CA SER A 17 -18.55 7.19 -6.21
C SER A 17 -17.87 6.14 -7.09
N GLU A 18 -16.91 6.57 -7.92
CA GLU A 18 -16.13 5.69 -8.79
C GLU A 18 -15.16 4.85 -7.95
N ALA A 19 -14.50 5.47 -6.97
CA ALA A 19 -13.61 4.80 -6.01
C ALA A 19 -14.32 3.69 -5.22
N ILE A 20 -15.54 3.97 -4.73
CA ILE A 20 -16.38 2.97 -4.04
C ILE A 20 -16.76 1.82 -4.98
N SER A 21 -17.08 2.14 -6.23
CA SER A 21 -17.44 1.12 -7.23
C SER A 21 -16.26 0.21 -7.54
N LEU A 22 -15.06 0.79 -7.70
CA LEU A 22 -13.81 0.06 -7.88
C LEU A 22 -13.48 -0.81 -6.67
N GLN A 23 -13.61 -0.31 -5.44
CA GLN A 23 -13.42 -1.12 -4.22
C GLN A 23 -14.30 -2.36 -4.23
N LYS A 24 -15.59 -2.20 -4.55
CA LYS A 24 -16.53 -3.34 -4.61
C LYS A 24 -16.18 -4.34 -5.71
N GLU A 25 -15.61 -3.88 -6.82
CA GLU A 25 -15.12 -4.78 -7.87
C GLU A 25 -13.87 -5.53 -7.42
N MET A 26 -12.88 -4.82 -6.89
CA MET A 26 -11.62 -5.40 -6.42
C MET A 26 -11.82 -6.38 -5.26
N ALA A 27 -12.75 -6.09 -4.34
CA ALA A 27 -13.10 -6.96 -3.21
C ALA A 27 -13.51 -8.38 -3.65
N LYS A 28 -14.08 -8.54 -4.85
CA LYS A 28 -14.45 -9.87 -5.39
C LYS A 28 -13.24 -10.77 -5.67
N ASN A 29 -12.05 -10.18 -5.80
CA ASN A 29 -10.81 -10.90 -6.07
C ASN A 29 -10.02 -11.21 -4.79
N VAL A 30 -10.49 -10.76 -3.62
CA VAL A 30 -9.82 -10.99 -2.34
C VAL A 30 -9.95 -12.46 -1.93
N LYS A 31 -8.82 -13.12 -1.73
CA LYS A 31 -8.74 -14.44 -1.11
C LYS A 31 -8.37 -14.26 0.36
N ALA A 32 -9.33 -14.53 1.25
CA ALA A 32 -9.14 -14.42 2.70
C ALA A 32 -8.44 -15.64 3.32
N TYR A 33 -8.05 -16.61 2.50
CA TYR A 33 -7.32 -17.81 2.88
C TYR A 33 -6.18 -18.02 1.89
N GLY A 34 -5.11 -18.63 2.37
CA GLY A 34 -3.91 -18.89 1.59
C GLY A 34 -3.11 -20.03 2.19
N GLU A 35 -2.04 -20.40 1.50
CA GLU A 35 -1.10 -21.42 1.96
C GLU A 35 -0.23 -20.89 3.10
N VAL A 36 0.22 -21.80 3.96
CA VAL A 36 1.26 -21.48 4.93
C VAL A 36 2.58 -21.38 4.17
N ILE A 37 3.23 -20.23 4.26
CA ILE A 37 4.52 -19.97 3.61
C ILE A 37 5.63 -19.80 4.65
N SER A 38 6.87 -20.04 4.23
CA SER A 38 8.07 -19.68 4.99
C SER A 38 8.73 -18.49 4.28
N PRO A 39 8.45 -17.24 4.71
CA PRO A 39 8.94 -16.07 4.01
C PRO A 39 10.45 -15.91 4.22
N SER A 40 11.15 -15.46 3.18
CA SER A 40 12.53 -14.99 3.29
C SER A 40 12.57 -13.50 3.62
N TYR A 41 11.61 -12.73 3.08
CA TYR A 41 11.53 -11.29 3.25
C TYR A 41 10.12 -10.82 3.63
N ILE A 42 10.05 -9.93 4.61
CA ILE A 42 8.82 -9.30 5.08
C ILE A 42 8.97 -7.79 4.92
N ALA A 43 8.02 -7.14 4.25
CA ALA A 43 7.94 -5.69 4.14
C ALA A 43 6.95 -5.10 5.15
N GLY A 44 7.35 -4.04 5.83
CA GLY A 44 6.44 -3.12 6.53
C GLY A 44 6.26 -1.84 5.71
N ILE A 45 5.02 -1.36 5.59
CA ILE A 45 4.66 -0.14 4.88
C ILE A 45 3.90 0.80 5.81
N ASP A 46 4.33 2.06 5.86
CA ASP A 46 3.68 3.12 6.60
C ASP A 46 3.77 4.46 5.84
N ILE A 47 2.88 5.39 6.17
CA ILE A 47 2.82 6.74 5.61
C ILE A 47 2.50 7.77 6.69
N ALA A 48 3.32 8.81 6.76
CA ALA A 48 3.11 9.95 7.64
C ALA A 48 2.64 11.16 6.83
N VAL A 49 1.64 11.90 7.34
CA VAL A 49 1.14 13.15 6.74
C VAL A 49 1.26 14.29 7.74
N TRP A 50 1.94 15.37 7.36
CA TRP A 50 2.11 16.55 8.20
C TRP A 50 0.97 17.56 7.99
N LYS A 51 0.26 17.90 9.08
CA LYS A 51 -0.96 18.72 9.08
C LYS A 51 -0.83 20.10 8.44
N ASN A 52 0.37 20.68 8.43
CA ASN A 52 0.53 22.11 8.13
C ASN A 52 0.81 22.41 6.64
N LYS A 53 1.12 21.40 5.83
CA LYS A 53 1.59 21.62 4.44
C LYS A 53 1.10 20.60 3.41
N ASN A 54 0.27 19.63 3.83
CA ASN A 54 -0.07 18.44 3.04
C ASN A 54 1.16 17.60 2.63
N ASP A 55 2.34 17.91 3.17
CA ASP A 55 3.53 17.10 2.96
C ASP A 55 3.26 15.71 3.55
N ALA A 56 3.71 14.68 2.85
CA ALA A 56 3.64 13.31 3.31
C ALA A 56 4.92 12.55 2.96
N GLN A 57 5.17 11.48 3.69
CA GLN A 57 6.25 10.55 3.42
C GLN A 57 5.76 9.12 3.57
N SER A 58 5.88 8.31 2.53
CA SER A 58 5.75 6.87 2.64
C SER A 58 7.10 6.23 2.90
N ALA A 59 7.12 5.18 3.70
CA ALA A 59 8.30 4.35 3.93
C ALA A 59 7.96 2.86 3.75
N ILE A 60 8.88 2.14 3.12
CA ILE A 60 8.86 0.68 3.03
C ILE A 60 10.17 0.17 3.62
N VAL A 61 10.06 -0.72 4.61
CA VAL A 61 11.19 -1.39 5.26
C VAL A 61 11.07 -2.88 4.99
N ILE A 62 12.11 -3.48 4.41
CA ILE A 62 12.18 -4.93 4.22
C ILE A 62 13.11 -5.51 5.27
N LEU A 63 12.63 -6.56 5.95
CA LEU A 63 13.37 -7.36 6.91
C LEU A 63 13.64 -8.75 6.33
N ASN A 64 14.79 -9.35 6.67
CA ASN A 64 14.96 -10.80 6.50
C ASN A 64 14.17 -11.56 7.59
N TYR A 65 13.82 -12.81 7.30
CA TYR A 65 13.16 -13.69 8.27
C TYR A 65 13.93 -15.03 8.35
N PRO A 66 14.15 -15.59 9.56
CA PRO A 66 13.60 -15.20 10.85
C PRO A 66 14.39 -14.13 11.63
N GLN A 67 15.51 -13.62 11.11
CA GLN A 67 16.43 -12.77 11.89
C GLN A 67 15.89 -11.35 12.16
N LEU A 68 14.93 -10.86 11.36
CA LEU A 68 14.31 -9.54 11.48
C LEU A 68 15.30 -8.37 11.34
N GLU A 69 16.38 -8.58 10.60
CA GLU A 69 17.37 -7.56 10.26
C GLU A 69 16.89 -6.77 9.04
N ILE A 70 17.10 -5.45 9.08
CA ILE A 70 16.76 -4.57 7.97
C ILE A 70 17.69 -4.87 6.79
N VAL A 71 17.10 -5.24 5.65
CA VAL A 71 17.83 -5.46 4.40
C VAL A 71 17.67 -4.29 3.42
N GLU A 72 16.54 -3.59 3.46
CA GLU A 72 16.28 -2.48 2.55
C GLU A 72 15.30 -1.47 3.17
N ILE A 73 15.54 -0.17 2.93
CA ILE A 73 14.60 0.89 3.25
C ILE A 73 14.44 1.79 2.02
N LYS A 74 13.20 2.02 1.59
CA LYS A 74 12.87 3.02 0.56
C LYS A 74 11.82 3.98 1.06
N LYS A 75 11.94 5.23 0.60
CA LYS A 75 11.06 6.33 1.00
C LYS A 75 10.64 7.13 -0.23
N ALA A 76 9.48 7.76 -0.14
CA ALA A 76 9.05 8.78 -1.09
C ALA A 76 8.39 9.92 -0.32
N CYS A 77 8.55 11.15 -0.84
CA CYS A 77 8.00 12.35 -0.26
C CYS A 77 7.27 13.10 -1.34
N ASP A 78 6.01 13.41 -1.10
CA ASP A 78 5.22 14.29 -1.96
C ASP A 78 4.09 14.93 -1.16
N LYS A 79 3.33 15.82 -1.80
CA LYS A 79 2.13 16.42 -1.24
C LYS A 79 0.92 15.55 -1.53
N ILE A 80 0.12 15.31 -0.49
CA ILE A 80 -1.19 14.66 -0.66
C ILE A 80 -2.28 15.71 -0.82
N THR A 81 -2.78 15.85 -2.03
CA THR A 81 -3.83 16.81 -2.39
C THR A 81 -5.25 16.23 -2.28
N SER A 82 -5.42 14.90 -2.39
CA SER A 82 -6.72 14.24 -2.29
C SER A 82 -7.30 14.34 -0.88
N PRO A 83 -8.58 14.70 -0.68
CA PRO A 83 -9.16 14.85 0.66
C PRO A 83 -9.21 13.54 1.45
N TYR A 84 -9.18 13.63 2.78
CA TYR A 84 -9.44 12.46 3.64
C TYR A 84 -10.93 12.11 3.62
N ILE A 85 -11.26 10.94 3.08
CA ILE A 85 -12.62 10.40 3.07
C ILE A 85 -12.59 9.03 3.78
N PRO A 86 -13.33 8.85 4.90
CA PRO A 86 -13.36 7.59 5.62
C PRO A 86 -13.70 6.39 4.72
N GLY A 87 -12.84 5.37 4.76
CA GLY A 87 -12.96 4.16 3.94
C GLY A 87 -12.51 4.30 2.48
N LEU A 88 -11.86 5.41 2.10
CA LEU A 88 -11.17 5.60 0.81
C LEU A 88 -9.70 5.97 1.01
N LEU A 89 -9.12 5.65 2.17
CA LEU A 89 -7.74 6.02 2.53
C LEU A 89 -6.70 5.51 1.52
N SER A 90 -6.91 4.31 0.98
CA SER A 90 -6.02 3.73 -0.03
C SER A 90 -5.84 4.62 -1.27
N PHE A 91 -6.89 5.31 -1.73
CA PHE A 91 -6.81 6.22 -2.88
C PHE A 91 -5.98 7.46 -2.59
N ARG A 92 -5.86 7.83 -1.31
CA ARG A 92 -5.07 8.97 -0.85
C ARG A 92 -3.59 8.60 -0.68
N GLU A 93 -3.28 7.37 -0.28
CA GLU A 93 -1.94 7.00 0.20
C GLU A 93 -1.17 6.08 -0.75
N ILE A 94 -1.84 5.18 -1.47
CA ILE A 94 -1.18 4.24 -2.39
C ILE A 94 -0.32 4.95 -3.44
N PRO A 95 -0.72 6.09 -4.06
CA PRO A 95 0.14 6.76 -5.04
C PRO A 95 1.56 7.02 -4.53
N LEU A 96 1.68 7.57 -3.31
CA LEU A 96 2.97 7.85 -2.70
C LEU A 96 3.71 6.56 -2.31
N ILE A 97 2.99 5.57 -1.78
CA ILE A 97 3.55 4.25 -1.47
C ILE A 97 4.15 3.61 -2.74
N LEU A 98 3.49 3.73 -3.89
CA LEU A 98 4.00 3.20 -5.16
C LEU A 98 5.29 3.87 -5.61
N GLU A 99 5.49 5.15 -5.30
CA GLU A 99 6.78 5.81 -5.56
C GLU A 99 7.92 5.22 -4.72
N ALA A 100 7.66 4.86 -3.46
CA ALA A 100 8.64 4.14 -2.63
C ALA A 100 8.84 2.70 -3.13
N TRP A 101 7.77 2.01 -3.49
CA TRP A 101 7.77 0.65 -4.02
C TRP A 101 8.60 0.53 -5.30
N ASN A 102 8.46 1.47 -6.22
CA ASN A 102 9.20 1.48 -7.48
C ASN A 102 10.72 1.64 -7.32
N LYS A 103 11.19 2.03 -6.13
CA LYS A 103 12.62 2.15 -5.80
C LYS A 103 13.19 0.86 -5.17
N LEU A 104 12.34 -0.15 -4.88
CA LEU A 104 12.75 -1.40 -4.26
C LEU A 104 13.58 -2.25 -5.23
N THR A 105 14.61 -2.88 -4.69
CA THR A 105 15.43 -3.88 -5.36
C THR A 105 15.12 -5.31 -4.89
N THR A 106 14.62 -5.46 -3.66
CA THR A 106 14.21 -6.74 -3.07
C THR A 106 12.70 -6.94 -3.21
N VAL A 107 12.27 -8.16 -3.57
CA VAL A 107 10.86 -8.56 -3.56
C VAL A 107 10.50 -9.12 -2.19
N PRO A 108 9.56 -8.52 -1.44
CA PRO A 108 9.06 -9.14 -0.22
C PRO A 108 8.07 -10.28 -0.53
N ASP A 109 8.08 -11.32 0.30
CA ASP A 109 7.10 -12.41 0.24
C ASP A 109 5.79 -12.04 0.95
N ILE A 110 5.89 -11.24 2.01
CA ILE A 110 4.77 -10.74 2.81
C ILE A 110 4.86 -9.23 2.92
N ILE A 111 3.73 -8.56 2.81
CA ILE A 111 3.59 -7.13 3.07
C ILE A 111 2.66 -6.94 4.25
N ILE A 112 3.13 -6.20 5.25
CA ILE A 112 2.37 -5.72 6.40
C ILE A 112 2.16 -4.22 6.20
N VAL A 113 0.90 -3.79 6.25
CA VAL A 113 0.51 -2.39 6.05
C VAL A 113 -0.12 -1.89 7.33
N ASP A 114 0.22 -0.67 7.77
CA ASP A 114 -0.52 0.01 8.83
C ASP A 114 -1.90 0.47 8.32
N GLY A 115 -2.89 -0.39 8.51
CA GLY A 115 -4.25 -0.13 8.05
C GLY A 115 -5.16 -1.36 8.13
N HIS A 116 -6.41 -1.19 7.68
CA HIS A 116 -7.37 -2.28 7.63
C HIS A 116 -7.36 -2.98 6.26
N GLY A 117 -7.27 -4.31 6.27
CA GLY A 117 -7.53 -5.16 5.11
C GLY A 117 -8.98 -5.64 5.10
N TYR A 118 -9.19 -6.94 5.25
CA TYR A 118 -10.53 -7.56 5.24
C TYR A 118 -11.50 -6.99 6.28
N ALA A 119 -10.99 -6.43 7.38
CA ALA A 119 -11.75 -5.72 8.42
C ALA A 119 -12.15 -4.29 7.98
N HIS A 120 -12.63 -4.13 6.75
CA HIS A 120 -13.08 -2.87 6.18
C HIS A 120 -14.58 -2.97 5.81
N PRO A 121 -15.39 -1.89 5.86
CA PRO A 121 -16.83 -1.95 5.57
C PRO A 121 -17.19 -2.50 4.18
N ARG A 122 -16.22 -2.51 3.26
CA ARG A 122 -16.38 -3.01 1.89
C ARG A 122 -15.49 -4.22 1.57
N ARG A 123 -14.83 -4.80 2.59
CA ARG A 123 -13.79 -5.84 2.44
C ARG A 123 -12.75 -5.40 1.42
#